data_AF-A0A3R9VXF3-F1
#
_entry.id   AF-A0A3R9VXF3-F1
#
_cell.length_a   1.000
_cell.length_b   1.000
_cell.length_c   1.000
_cell.angle_alpha   90.00
_cell.angle_beta   90.00
_cell.angle_gamma   90.00
#
_symmetry.space_group_name_H-M   'P 1'
#
loop_
_entity.id
_entity.type
_entity.pdbx_description
1 polymer ?
#
loop_
_entity_poly.entity_id
_entity_poly.type
_entity_poly.pdbx_seq_one_letter_code
_entity_poly.pdbx_strand_id
1 'polypeptide(L)'
;MCELLNRIWSRPRGEWTRVLRRELPALAAEIVEELLHGIPEFSALVDDNDAIDDDLLRLRVEEALLSALGYHDEDDRDPRCADPGPDAGPELAQDPDPDPDDRHDGRVEEPRGAVREYVREPAREHERTDGGHTPGHPLRQVPAAPPDRARQELFRALTDDRTACDGSLAELAEAARWPLPPAVRAVALATPGETQQLAAVLDDALAGMFAGRPCLLLPSPDPDARAALEVPLRGRFAAVGHAVAPRDTASSLRWALRLLTLTPHRGGLDTRAVFVDDHLSTLLLLQDEPLAHALAARWLKPLADLTPRQSERLEVTLLAWLEGGGAPEAAKALSVHPQTVRYRMRQLEKLFGPGLRDPRTRFELEMALRSRRLMAQVRRQNSRTGRRNGRVVTADFTPLVVGRMARVNGL
;
A
#
# COMPACT_ATOMS: atom_id res chain seq x y z
N MET A 1 -4.51 4.77 29.65
CA MET A 1 -4.07 4.53 28.25
C MET A 1 -2.55 4.57 28.01
N CYS A 2 -1.84 5.70 28.23
CA CYS A 2 -0.42 5.84 27.86
C CYS A 2 0.56 4.91 28.62
N GLU A 3 0.32 4.62 29.90
CA GLU A 3 1.20 3.71 30.66
C GLU A 3 1.06 2.25 30.25
N LEU A 4 -0.16 1.81 29.91
CA LEU A 4 -0.43 0.46 29.42
C LEU A 4 0.23 0.24 28.06
N LEU A 5 0.09 1.20 27.13
CA LEU A 5 0.72 1.14 25.81
C LEU A 5 2.25 1.17 25.88
N ASN A 6 2.83 1.95 26.81
CA ASN A 6 4.28 1.95 27.06
C ASN A 6 4.77 0.63 27.70
N ARG A 7 3.95 0.01 28.57
CA ARG A 7 4.25 -1.28 29.21
C ARG A 7 4.12 -2.45 28.24
N ILE A 8 3.18 -2.36 27.30
CA ILE A 8 3.07 -3.24 26.15
C ILE A 8 4.33 -3.01 25.32
N TRP A 9 4.57 -1.83 24.75
CA TRP A 9 5.67 -1.55 23.81
C TRP A 9 7.13 -1.76 24.27
N SER A 10 7.37 -2.12 25.53
CA SER A 10 8.70 -2.31 26.12
C SER A 10 9.20 -3.76 26.24
N ARG A 11 8.40 -4.80 25.91
CA ARG A 11 8.87 -6.22 26.00
C ARG A 11 9.02 -6.95 24.64
N PRO A 12 9.62 -8.15 24.58
CA PRO A 12 9.71 -8.92 23.33
C PRO A 12 8.33 -9.38 22.83
N ARG A 13 8.12 -9.37 21.49
CA ARG A 13 6.84 -9.67 20.81
C ARG A 13 6.15 -10.99 21.24
N GLY A 14 6.89 -11.98 21.74
CA GLY A 14 6.35 -13.27 22.19
C GLY A 14 5.65 -13.27 23.55
N GLU A 15 5.80 -12.22 24.37
CA GLU A 15 5.21 -12.15 25.72
C GLU A 15 3.92 -11.33 25.79
N TRP A 16 3.63 -10.49 24.79
CA TRP A 16 2.53 -9.53 24.89
C TRP A 16 1.17 -10.13 24.64
N THR A 17 1.04 -11.16 23.79
CA THR A 17 -0.25 -11.79 23.46
C THR A 17 -0.98 -12.34 24.68
N ARG A 18 -0.26 -12.87 25.68
CA ARG A 18 -0.86 -13.35 26.94
C ARG A 18 -1.31 -12.21 27.86
N VAL A 19 -0.57 -11.10 27.86
CA VAL A 19 -0.92 -9.91 28.65
C VAL A 19 -2.09 -9.16 28.00
N LEU A 20 -2.06 -9.01 26.67
CA LEU A 20 -3.13 -8.40 25.89
C LEU A 20 -4.43 -9.16 26.05
N ARG A 21 -4.49 -10.49 25.87
CA ARG A 21 -5.73 -11.25 26.08
C ARG A 21 -6.35 -11.08 27.48
N ARG A 22 -5.54 -10.79 28.50
CA ARG A 22 -6.02 -10.60 29.87
C ARG A 22 -6.53 -9.18 30.13
N GLU A 23 -5.93 -8.17 29.51
CA GLU A 23 -6.20 -6.74 29.77
C GLU A 23 -7.08 -6.08 28.68
N LEU A 24 -7.22 -6.72 27.51
CA LEU A 24 -7.98 -6.21 26.36
C LEU A 24 -9.47 -5.99 26.69
N PRO A 25 -10.17 -6.89 27.42
CA PRO A 25 -11.59 -6.66 27.71
C PRO A 25 -11.84 -5.46 28.62
N ALA A 26 -10.95 -5.22 29.58
CA ALA A 26 -11.04 -4.05 30.46
C ALA A 26 -10.77 -2.76 29.69
N LEU A 27 -9.76 -2.75 28.81
CA LEU A 27 -9.45 -1.60 27.96
C LEU A 27 -10.56 -1.32 26.95
N ALA A 28 -11.16 -2.36 26.37
CA ALA A 28 -12.28 -2.21 25.45
C ALA A 28 -13.51 -1.65 26.16
N ALA A 29 -13.80 -2.08 27.38
CA ALA A 29 -14.88 -1.52 28.19
C ALA A 29 -14.66 -0.02 28.49
N GLU A 30 -13.44 0.38 28.89
CA GLU A 30 -13.10 1.80 29.11
C GLU A 30 -13.28 2.63 27.82
N ILE A 31 -12.91 2.08 26.67
CA ILE A 31 -13.05 2.77 25.37
C ILE A 31 -14.52 2.90 24.98
N VAL A 32 -15.34 1.86 25.19
CA VAL A 32 -16.79 1.92 24.93
C VAL A 32 -17.44 2.98 25.82
N GLU A 33 -17.08 3.03 27.10
CA GLU A 33 -17.61 4.02 28.03
C GLU A 33 -17.24 5.46 27.60
N GLU A 34 -15.99 5.69 27.21
CA GLU A 34 -15.55 7.00 26.67
C GLU A 34 -16.22 7.35 25.33
N LEU A 35 -16.48 6.37 24.46
CA LEU A 35 -17.17 6.60 23.19
C LEU A 35 -18.64 6.98 23.39
N LEU A 36 -19.33 6.31 24.32
CA LEU A 36 -20.73 6.60 24.66
C LEU A 36 -20.87 7.95 25.36
N HIS A 37 -19.94 8.31 26.27
CA HIS A 37 -20.01 9.59 27.00
C HIS A 37 -19.42 10.78 26.22
N GLY A 38 -18.44 10.54 25.35
CA GLY A 38 -17.69 11.59 24.65
C GLY A 38 -18.29 12.03 23.32
N ILE A 39 -19.18 11.22 22.73
CA ILE A 39 -19.75 11.46 21.38
C ILE A 39 -21.27 11.26 21.43
N PRO A 40 -22.06 12.34 21.61
CA PRO A 40 -23.52 12.25 21.70
C PRO A 40 -24.19 11.58 20.50
N GLU A 41 -23.65 11.77 19.29
CA GLU A 41 -24.16 11.13 18.07
C GLU A 41 -23.93 9.61 18.05
N PHE A 42 -22.88 9.13 18.72
CA PHE A 42 -22.59 7.70 18.84
C PHE A 42 -23.51 7.04 19.86
N SER A 43 -23.76 7.70 20.99
CA SER A 43 -24.78 7.26 21.97
C SER A 43 -26.15 7.13 21.32
N ALA A 44 -26.61 8.16 20.59
CA ALA A 44 -27.92 8.12 19.93
C ALA A 44 -28.04 6.99 18.90
N LEU A 45 -26.96 6.67 18.17
CA LEU A 45 -26.94 5.57 17.21
C LEU A 45 -27.04 4.19 17.86
N VAL A 46 -26.49 4.04 19.07
CA VAL A 46 -26.54 2.81 19.86
C VAL A 46 -27.91 2.68 20.54
N ASP A 47 -28.42 3.77 21.14
CA ASP A 47 -29.72 3.81 21.80
C ASP A 47 -30.90 3.55 20.83
N ASP A 48 -30.77 3.93 19.55
CA ASP A 48 -31.78 3.69 18.50
C ASP A 48 -31.75 2.25 17.93
N ASN A 49 -30.86 1.38 18.41
CA ASN A 49 -30.67 0.03 17.86
C ASN A 49 -30.58 -1.04 18.95
N ASP A 50 -31.73 -1.65 19.27
CA ASP A 50 -31.87 -2.77 20.23
C ASP A 50 -30.97 -4.00 19.94
N ALA A 51 -30.36 -4.08 18.75
CA ALA A 51 -29.43 -5.15 18.38
C ALA A 51 -27.96 -4.86 18.74
N ILE A 52 -27.64 -3.67 19.24
CA ILE A 52 -26.30 -3.25 19.65
C ILE A 52 -26.28 -3.16 21.17
N ASP A 53 -25.91 -4.25 21.84
CA ASP A 53 -25.66 -4.24 23.29
C ASP A 53 -24.20 -3.88 23.62
N ASP A 54 -23.96 -3.51 24.88
CA ASP A 54 -22.64 -3.14 25.38
C ASP A 54 -21.60 -4.26 25.21
N ASP A 55 -22.05 -5.52 25.24
CA ASP A 55 -21.19 -6.69 25.07
C ASP A 55 -20.73 -6.84 23.60
N LEU A 56 -21.61 -6.58 22.63
CA LEU A 56 -21.28 -6.55 21.21
C LEU A 56 -20.34 -5.38 20.88
N LEU A 57 -20.57 -4.20 21.45
CA LEU A 57 -19.68 -3.05 21.29
C LEU A 57 -18.28 -3.35 21.84
N ARG A 58 -18.21 -3.93 23.05
CA ARG A 58 -16.93 -4.36 23.64
C ARG A 58 -16.21 -5.36 22.72
N LEU A 59 -16.92 -6.38 22.22
CA LEU A 59 -16.35 -7.38 21.31
C LEU A 59 -15.81 -6.77 20.01
N ARG A 60 -16.52 -5.81 19.42
CA ARG A 60 -16.08 -5.13 18.19
C ARG A 60 -14.87 -4.22 18.43
N VAL A 61 -14.81 -3.55 19.57
CA VAL A 61 -13.64 -2.75 19.96
C VAL A 61 -12.44 -3.66 20.22
N GLU A 62 -12.63 -4.81 20.85
CA GLU A 62 -11.60 -5.84 21.03
C GLU A 62 -11.03 -6.32 19.68
N GLU A 63 -11.89 -6.70 18.72
CA GLU A 63 -11.49 -7.09 17.36
C GLU A 63 -10.71 -5.98 16.63
N ALA A 64 -11.19 -4.74 16.73
CA ALA A 64 -10.54 -3.59 16.11
C ALA A 64 -9.16 -3.31 16.70
N LEU A 65 -9.01 -3.44 18.03
CA LEU A 65 -7.72 -3.29 18.72
C LEU A 65 -6.75 -4.41 18.36
N LEU A 66 -7.20 -5.65 18.28
CA LEU A 66 -6.38 -6.79 17.84
C LEU A 66 -5.90 -6.60 16.40
N SER A 67 -6.80 -6.18 15.50
CA SER A 67 -6.48 -5.86 14.11
C SER A 67 -5.48 -4.71 14.00
N ALA A 68 -5.65 -3.63 14.78
CA ALA A 68 -4.73 -2.50 14.80
C ALA A 68 -3.34 -2.87 15.36
N LEU A 69 -3.28 -3.87 16.24
CA LEU A 69 -2.04 -4.42 16.79
C LEU A 69 -1.42 -5.52 15.90
N GLY A 70 -2.03 -5.84 14.76
CA GLY A 70 -1.54 -6.81 13.78
C GLY A 70 -1.77 -8.26 14.18
N TYR A 71 -2.75 -8.53 15.05
CA TYR A 71 -3.20 -9.88 15.39
C TYR A 71 -4.45 -10.22 14.56
N HIS A 72 -4.35 -11.24 13.72
CA HIS A 72 -5.49 -11.90 13.09
C HIS A 72 -5.59 -13.28 13.73
N ASP A 73 -6.78 -13.68 14.17
CA ASP A 73 -6.97 -15.06 14.64
C ASP A 73 -6.76 -16.01 13.45
N GLU A 74 -5.83 -16.94 13.59
CA GLU A 74 -5.53 -17.98 12.59
C GLU A 74 -6.66 -19.02 12.46
N ASP A 75 -7.75 -18.88 13.22
CA ASP A 75 -8.84 -19.88 13.30
C ASP A 75 -10.00 -19.65 12.31
N ASP A 76 -9.96 -18.61 11.46
CA ASP A 76 -10.96 -18.40 10.40
C ASP A 76 -10.44 -18.81 9.00
N ARG A 77 -9.63 -19.88 8.93
CA ARG A 77 -9.36 -20.58 7.67
C ARG A 77 -10.63 -21.32 7.25
N ASP A 78 -11.27 -20.84 6.18
CA ASP A 78 -12.27 -21.59 5.43
C ASP A 78 -11.72 -23.01 5.13
N PRO A 79 -12.38 -24.09 5.59
CA PRO A 79 -11.90 -25.47 5.38
C PRO A 79 -11.85 -25.88 3.90
N ARG A 80 -12.28 -25.02 2.97
CA ARG A 80 -12.22 -25.23 1.52
C ARG A 80 -10.93 -24.74 0.87
N CYS A 81 -10.02 -24.11 1.61
CA CYS A 81 -8.71 -23.67 1.14
C CYS A 81 -7.56 -24.35 1.90
N ALA A 82 -7.68 -25.66 2.16
CA ALA A 82 -6.54 -26.47 2.56
C ALA A 82 -5.73 -26.80 1.30
N ASP A 83 -4.57 -26.16 1.17
CA ASP A 83 -3.51 -26.54 0.23
C ASP A 83 -3.08 -27.98 0.56
N PRO A 84 -3.01 -28.92 -0.40
CA PRO A 84 -2.54 -30.26 -0.11
C PRO A 84 -1.02 -30.18 0.16
N GLY A 85 -0.64 -30.42 1.41
CA GLY A 85 0.77 -30.55 1.78
C GLY A 85 1.47 -31.65 0.99
N PRO A 86 2.80 -31.57 0.81
CA PRO A 86 3.54 -32.50 -0.02
C PRO A 86 3.86 -33.76 0.78
N ASP A 87 3.14 -34.85 0.53
CA ASP A 87 3.66 -36.19 0.84
C ASP A 87 2.94 -37.26 0.00
N ALA A 88 3.65 -37.75 -1.03
CA ALA A 88 3.52 -39.10 -1.58
C ALA A 88 4.61 -39.28 -2.66
N GLY A 89 5.76 -39.81 -2.26
CA GLY A 89 6.74 -40.33 -3.22
C GLY A 89 6.17 -41.56 -3.94
N PRO A 90 6.44 -41.78 -5.23
CA PRO A 90 6.00 -42.99 -5.90
C PRO A 90 6.98 -44.13 -5.65
N GLU A 91 6.39 -45.28 -5.36
CA GLU A 91 7.02 -46.58 -5.16
C GLU A 91 7.85 -47.03 -6.36
N LEU A 92 8.96 -47.70 -6.04
CA LEU A 92 9.85 -48.41 -6.94
C LEU A 92 9.11 -49.55 -7.67
N ALA A 93 9.02 -49.45 -8.99
CA ALA A 93 8.86 -50.60 -9.87
C ALA A 93 10.18 -50.85 -10.60
N GLN A 94 10.78 -51.99 -10.31
CA GLN A 94 11.94 -52.55 -10.99
C GLN A 94 11.53 -53.02 -12.39
N ASP A 95 12.37 -52.77 -13.40
CA ASP A 95 12.64 -53.72 -14.48
C ASP A 95 13.96 -53.36 -15.21
N PRO A 96 14.58 -54.32 -15.92
CA PRO A 96 16.03 -54.44 -15.99
C PRO A 96 16.69 -53.83 -17.24
N ASP A 97 18.02 -53.72 -17.12
CA ASP A 97 19.06 -53.39 -18.09
C ASP A 97 18.84 -53.98 -19.51
N PRO A 98 19.30 -53.29 -20.57
CA PRO A 98 20.60 -53.70 -21.12
C PRO A 98 21.50 -52.59 -21.70
N ASP A 99 22.78 -52.68 -21.33
CA ASP A 99 24.04 -52.68 -22.11
C ASP A 99 24.29 -51.61 -23.20
N PRO A 100 25.43 -50.87 -23.15
CA PRO A 100 25.79 -49.86 -24.14
C PRO A 100 26.86 -50.34 -25.12
N ASP A 101 26.70 -50.08 -26.42
CA ASP A 101 27.87 -49.89 -27.28
C ASP A 101 27.59 -49.04 -28.53
N ASP A 102 28.67 -48.47 -29.04
CA ASP A 102 28.90 -47.82 -30.33
C ASP A 102 28.64 -46.30 -30.52
N ARG A 103 29.66 -45.55 -30.09
CA ARG A 103 30.69 -44.86 -30.93
C ARG A 103 30.28 -43.92 -32.08
N HIS A 104 31.00 -42.79 -32.04
CA HIS A 104 31.47 -41.91 -33.12
C HIS A 104 30.47 -40.92 -33.74
N ASP A 105 30.64 -39.61 -33.52
CA ASP A 105 31.68 -38.68 -34.04
C ASP A 105 31.37 -38.19 -35.47
N GLY A 106 31.48 -36.88 -35.68
CA GLY A 106 31.57 -36.32 -37.03
C GLY A 106 30.61 -35.20 -37.39
N ARG A 107 31.02 -33.97 -37.03
CA ARG A 107 31.10 -32.75 -37.86
C ARG A 107 29.90 -32.24 -38.71
N VAL A 108 29.59 -30.97 -38.42
CA VAL A 108 29.58 -29.77 -39.31
C VAL A 108 29.03 -29.93 -40.74
N GLU A 109 27.95 -29.20 -41.06
CA GLU A 109 27.93 -28.09 -42.03
C GLU A 109 26.52 -27.49 -42.21
N GLU A 110 26.39 -26.19 -41.94
CA GLU A 110 25.51 -25.27 -42.67
C GLU A 110 26.02 -25.16 -44.12
N PRO A 111 25.19 -24.88 -45.17
CA PRO A 111 24.56 -23.56 -45.26
C PRO A 111 23.25 -23.42 -46.09
N ARG A 112 22.55 -22.31 -45.80
CA ARG A 112 21.87 -21.37 -46.71
C ARG A 112 21.15 -21.89 -47.97
N GLY A 113 19.89 -21.47 -48.12
CA GLY A 113 19.44 -20.95 -49.42
C GLY A 113 17.96 -21.12 -49.80
N ALA A 114 17.25 -20.00 -49.77
CA ALA A 114 16.27 -19.55 -50.76
C ALA A 114 14.81 -20.09 -50.77
N VAL A 115 13.90 -19.17 -50.44
CA VAL A 115 12.78 -18.67 -51.28
C VAL A 115 11.94 -19.71 -52.05
N ARG A 116 10.66 -19.87 -51.67
CA ARG A 116 9.52 -19.53 -52.55
C ARG A 116 8.15 -19.57 -51.86
N GLU A 117 7.54 -18.41 -51.95
CA GLU A 117 6.12 -18.08 -51.92
C GLU A 117 5.27 -19.00 -52.82
N TYR A 118 4.13 -19.47 -52.31
CA TYR A 118 2.99 -19.88 -53.14
C TYR A 118 1.67 -19.45 -52.47
N VAL A 119 1.05 -18.45 -53.10
CA VAL A 119 -0.36 -18.08 -53.00
C VAL A 119 -1.22 -19.22 -53.57
N ARG A 120 -2.30 -19.59 -52.87
CA ARG A 120 -3.46 -20.25 -53.50
C ARG A 120 -4.75 -20.09 -52.68
N GLU A 121 -5.64 -19.27 -53.21
CA GLU A 121 -7.10 -19.33 -53.08
C GLU A 121 -7.69 -19.49 -54.51
N PRO A 122 -9.00 -19.71 -54.70
CA PRO A 122 -9.96 -20.55 -53.97
C PRO A 122 -10.75 -21.45 -54.95
N ALA A 123 -11.59 -22.37 -54.46
CA ALA A 123 -12.64 -22.98 -55.28
C ALA A 123 -13.91 -23.25 -54.46
N ARG A 124 -15.04 -22.91 -55.09
CA ARG A 124 -16.40 -22.82 -54.55
C ARG A 124 -17.13 -24.17 -54.50
N GLU A 125 -18.07 -24.23 -53.54
CA GLU A 125 -19.44 -24.75 -53.58
C GLU A 125 -19.71 -26.14 -54.18
N HIS A 126 -20.36 -27.01 -53.38
CA HIS A 126 -21.68 -27.60 -53.72
C HIS A 126 -22.39 -28.13 -52.46
N GLU A 127 -23.67 -27.79 -52.36
CA GLU A 127 -24.65 -28.19 -51.35
C GLU A 127 -24.82 -29.71 -51.21
N ARG A 128 -25.03 -30.18 -49.96
CA ARG A 128 -25.99 -31.25 -49.64
C ARG A 128 -26.62 -31.02 -48.27
N THR A 129 -27.93 -30.85 -48.28
CA THR A 129 -28.88 -31.02 -47.18
C THR A 129 -28.87 -32.44 -46.63
N ASP A 130 -28.90 -32.65 -45.32
CA ASP A 130 -30.08 -33.16 -44.59
C ASP A 130 -29.83 -33.20 -43.06
N GLY A 131 -30.93 -33.21 -42.31
CA GLY A 131 -31.07 -32.74 -40.93
C GLY A 131 -30.48 -33.58 -39.79
N GLY A 132 -30.31 -32.87 -38.67
CA GLY A 132 -29.86 -33.38 -37.37
C GLY A 132 -30.09 -32.34 -36.28
N HIS A 133 -31.36 -32.06 -35.99
CA HIS A 133 -31.83 -31.13 -34.97
C HIS A 133 -31.36 -31.54 -33.57
N THR A 134 -30.50 -30.73 -32.94
CA THR A 134 -30.31 -30.71 -31.48
C THR A 134 -30.57 -29.27 -31.02
N PRO A 135 -31.46 -29.00 -30.06
CA PRO A 135 -31.82 -27.62 -29.71
C PRO A 135 -30.62 -26.90 -29.11
N GLY A 136 -30.14 -25.87 -29.79
CA GLY A 136 -29.17 -24.95 -29.24
C GLY A 136 -29.76 -24.28 -27.99
N HIS A 137 -29.09 -24.44 -26.85
CA HIS A 137 -29.27 -23.51 -25.75
C HIS A 137 -28.90 -22.12 -26.29
N PRO A 138 -29.82 -21.13 -26.27
CA PRO A 138 -29.44 -19.78 -26.63
C PRO A 138 -28.35 -19.35 -25.65
N LEU A 139 -27.17 -18.99 -26.18
CA LEU A 139 -26.21 -18.17 -25.46
C LEU A 139 -27.01 -16.99 -24.93
N ARG A 140 -27.23 -17.01 -23.62
CA ARG A 140 -28.00 -16.01 -22.90
C ARG A 140 -27.27 -14.70 -23.15
N GLN A 141 -27.78 -13.90 -24.09
CA GLN A 141 -27.41 -12.50 -24.21
C GLN A 141 -27.79 -11.90 -22.87
N VAL A 142 -26.81 -11.77 -21.99
CA VAL A 142 -26.96 -11.00 -20.77
C VAL A 142 -27.34 -9.60 -21.24
N PRO A 143 -28.52 -9.08 -20.90
CA PRO A 143 -28.88 -7.73 -21.30
C PRO A 143 -27.74 -6.80 -20.86
N ALA A 144 -27.22 -6.02 -21.80
CA ALA A 144 -26.10 -5.12 -21.55
C ALA A 144 -26.38 -4.36 -20.25
N ALA A 145 -25.51 -4.52 -19.27
CA ALA A 145 -25.64 -3.83 -18.00
C ALA A 145 -25.73 -2.31 -18.28
N PRO A 146 -26.47 -1.54 -17.47
CA PRO A 146 -26.44 -0.08 -17.56
C PRO A 146 -24.97 0.39 -17.60
N PRO A 147 -24.62 1.41 -18.39
CA PRO A 147 -23.23 1.79 -18.62
C PRO A 147 -22.45 2.03 -17.32
N ASP A 148 -23.12 2.54 -16.27
CA ASP A 148 -22.51 2.73 -14.94
C ASP A 148 -22.17 1.41 -14.24
N ARG A 149 -23.00 0.38 -14.40
CA ARG A 149 -22.74 -0.96 -13.84
C ARG A 149 -21.61 -1.65 -14.59
N ALA A 150 -21.58 -1.56 -15.92
CA ALA A 150 -20.48 -2.10 -16.72
C ALA A 150 -19.14 -1.43 -16.36
N ARG A 151 -19.12 -0.10 -16.15
CA ARG A 151 -17.92 0.62 -15.68
C ARG A 151 -17.47 0.18 -14.29
N GLN A 152 -18.41 -0.09 -13.38
CA GLN A 152 -18.07 -0.61 -12.04
C GLN A 152 -17.52 -2.05 -12.10
N GLU A 153 -18.10 -2.90 -12.95
CA GLU A 153 -17.62 -4.27 -13.17
C GLU A 153 -16.22 -4.28 -13.80
N LEU A 154 -15.96 -3.42 -14.79
CA LEU A 154 -14.63 -3.22 -15.37
C LEU A 154 -13.62 -2.70 -14.34
N PHE A 155 -13.98 -1.70 -13.55
CA PHE A 155 -13.11 -1.21 -12.47
C PHE A 155 -12.74 -2.34 -11.52
N ARG A 156 -13.71 -3.16 -11.09
CA ARG A 156 -13.46 -4.31 -10.23
C ARG A 156 -12.51 -5.30 -10.90
N ALA A 157 -12.76 -5.64 -12.16
CA ALA A 157 -11.90 -6.56 -12.91
C ALA A 157 -10.44 -6.05 -13.07
N LEU A 158 -10.24 -4.74 -13.25
CA LEU A 158 -8.89 -4.14 -13.35
C LEU A 158 -8.17 -4.08 -11.99
N THR A 159 -8.91 -4.08 -10.88
CA THR A 159 -8.35 -3.89 -9.54
C THR A 159 -8.28 -5.16 -8.71
N ASP A 160 -8.89 -6.25 -9.18
CA ASP A 160 -8.78 -7.58 -8.60
C ASP A 160 -7.40 -8.17 -8.95
N ASP A 161 -6.70 -8.73 -7.96
CA ASP A 161 -5.39 -9.38 -8.15
C ASP A 161 -5.55 -10.73 -8.89
N ARG A 162 -6.79 -11.23 -9.02
CA ARG A 162 -7.12 -12.39 -9.84
C ARG A 162 -7.02 -12.02 -11.30
N THR A 163 -6.10 -12.67 -12.03
CA THR A 163 -5.96 -12.56 -13.48
C THR A 163 -7.29 -12.89 -14.17
N ALA A 164 -8.08 -11.87 -14.48
CA ALA A 164 -9.16 -12.01 -15.44
C ALA A 164 -8.54 -12.46 -16.77
N CYS A 165 -9.15 -13.44 -17.45
CA CYS A 165 -8.71 -13.80 -18.80
C CYS A 165 -8.87 -12.58 -19.72
N ASP A 166 -7.88 -12.31 -20.58
CA ASP A 166 -7.86 -11.14 -21.46
C ASP A 166 -9.14 -10.98 -22.30
N GLY A 167 -9.76 -12.10 -22.71
CA GLY A 167 -11.04 -12.12 -23.42
C GLY A 167 -12.21 -11.56 -22.61
N SER A 168 -12.27 -11.84 -21.30
CA SER A 168 -13.33 -11.30 -20.43
C SER A 168 -13.12 -9.80 -20.15
N LEU A 169 -11.87 -9.34 -20.10
CA LEU A 169 -11.58 -7.92 -19.87
C LEU A 169 -11.95 -7.05 -21.08
N ALA A 170 -11.74 -7.54 -22.30
CA ALA A 170 -12.11 -6.84 -23.52
C ALA A 170 -13.63 -6.65 -23.66
N GLU A 171 -14.42 -7.69 -23.34
CA GLU A 171 -15.89 -7.61 -23.33
C GLU A 171 -16.41 -6.60 -22.29
N LEU A 172 -15.83 -6.59 -21.09
CA LEU A 172 -16.15 -5.61 -20.06
C LEU A 172 -15.78 -4.18 -20.47
N ALA A 173 -14.64 -4.01 -21.15
CA ALA A 173 -14.18 -2.73 -21.68
C ALA A 173 -15.14 -2.16 -22.75
N GLU A 174 -15.61 -3.02 -23.66
CA GLU A 174 -16.60 -2.64 -24.67
C GLU A 174 -17.93 -2.25 -24.03
N ALA A 175 -18.45 -3.07 -23.11
CA ALA A 175 -19.69 -2.79 -22.39
C ALA A 175 -19.62 -1.49 -21.55
N ALA A 176 -18.45 -1.20 -20.96
CA ALA A 176 -18.20 0.02 -20.19
C ALA A 176 -17.95 1.27 -21.06
N ARG A 177 -17.86 1.10 -22.39
CA ARG A 177 -17.41 2.11 -23.36
C ARG A 177 -16.11 2.77 -22.94
N TRP A 178 -15.15 1.96 -22.50
CA TRP A 178 -13.84 2.40 -22.05
C TRP A 178 -12.77 1.51 -22.71
N PRO A 179 -12.19 1.93 -23.85
CA PRO A 179 -11.21 1.11 -24.56
C PRO A 179 -9.98 0.90 -23.67
N LEU A 180 -9.47 -0.33 -23.60
CA LEU A 180 -8.31 -0.66 -22.77
C LEU A 180 -7.07 0.10 -23.28
N PRO A 181 -6.55 1.08 -22.51
CA PRO A 181 -5.36 1.83 -22.89
C PRO A 181 -4.10 0.96 -22.66
N PRO A 182 -2.98 1.27 -23.34
CA PRO A 182 -1.72 0.57 -23.11
C PRO A 182 -1.19 0.76 -21.68
N ALA A 183 -1.54 1.88 -21.04
CA ALA A 183 -1.23 2.13 -19.64
C ALA A 183 -2.37 2.87 -18.93
N VAL A 184 -2.48 2.61 -17.63
CA VAL A 184 -3.47 3.15 -16.69
C VAL A 184 -2.74 3.83 -15.54
N ARG A 185 -3.22 5.00 -15.12
CA ARG A 185 -2.82 5.66 -13.89
C ARG A 185 -3.98 5.67 -12.91
N ALA A 186 -3.71 5.33 -11.66
CA ALA A 186 -4.68 5.45 -10.60
C ALA A 186 -4.61 6.82 -9.92
N VAL A 187 -5.74 7.40 -9.53
CA VAL A 187 -5.79 8.60 -8.70
C VAL A 187 -6.58 8.28 -7.43
N ALA A 188 -5.92 8.44 -6.30
CA ALA A 188 -6.55 8.35 -4.99
C ALA A 188 -6.76 9.75 -4.42
N LEU A 189 -7.95 10.01 -3.89
CA LEU A 189 -8.28 11.28 -3.24
C LEU A 189 -8.28 11.12 -1.71
N ALA A 190 -7.88 12.18 -1.01
CA ALA A 190 -8.02 12.23 0.44
C ALA A 190 -9.44 12.52 0.88
N THR A 191 -10.19 13.33 0.10
CA THR A 191 -11.59 13.66 0.37
C THR A 191 -12.51 12.86 -0.57
N PRO A 192 -13.22 11.84 -0.07
CA PRO A 192 -14.06 10.95 -0.88
C PRO A 192 -15.08 11.65 -1.78
N GLY A 193 -15.70 12.73 -1.29
CA GLY A 193 -16.79 13.44 -1.97
C GLY A 193 -16.39 14.16 -3.27
N GLU A 194 -15.09 14.38 -3.51
CA GLU A 194 -14.60 15.08 -4.70
C GLU A 194 -14.44 14.13 -5.91
N THR A 195 -14.55 12.82 -5.69
CA THR A 195 -14.24 11.81 -6.71
C THR A 195 -15.15 11.89 -7.92
N GLN A 196 -16.46 12.06 -7.71
CA GLN A 196 -17.43 12.16 -8.81
C GLN A 196 -17.25 13.48 -9.59
N GLN A 197 -16.96 14.59 -8.90
CA GLN A 197 -16.70 15.87 -9.53
C GLN A 197 -15.42 15.83 -10.37
N LEU A 198 -14.37 15.17 -9.87
CA LEU A 198 -13.13 15.00 -10.61
C LEU A 198 -13.32 14.05 -11.80
N ALA A 199 -14.10 12.98 -11.65
CA ALA A 199 -14.45 12.09 -12.76
C ALA A 199 -15.22 12.84 -13.87
N ALA A 200 -16.11 13.77 -13.51
CA ALA A 200 -16.82 14.59 -14.50
C ALA A 200 -15.92 15.60 -15.24
N VAL A 201 -14.81 16.03 -14.63
CA VAL A 201 -13.81 16.90 -15.28
C VAL A 201 -12.86 16.09 -16.17
N LEU A 202 -12.70 14.81 -15.86
CA LEU A 202 -11.84 13.88 -16.56
C LEU A 202 -12.73 12.92 -17.37
N ASP A 203 -13.16 13.36 -18.56
CA ASP A 203 -14.20 12.70 -19.39
C ASP A 203 -14.02 11.18 -19.62
N ASP A 204 -12.81 10.63 -19.44
CA ASP A 204 -12.48 9.20 -19.58
C ASP A 204 -12.11 8.49 -18.26
N ALA A 205 -12.49 9.02 -17.10
CA ALA A 205 -12.17 8.41 -15.81
C ALA A 205 -13.11 7.27 -15.41
N LEU A 206 -12.56 6.11 -15.04
CA LEU A 206 -13.32 5.04 -14.39
C LEU A 206 -13.29 5.24 -12.88
N ALA A 207 -14.44 5.61 -12.29
CA ALA A 207 -14.59 5.73 -10.86
C ALA A 207 -14.98 4.39 -10.22
N GLY A 208 -14.41 4.09 -9.06
CA GLY A 208 -14.74 2.89 -8.30
C GLY A 208 -14.21 2.93 -6.88
N MET A 209 -14.38 1.82 -6.17
CA MET A 209 -13.96 1.66 -4.78
C MET A 209 -12.83 0.65 -4.68
N PHE A 210 -11.73 1.04 -4.03
CA PHE A 210 -10.60 0.15 -3.76
C PHE A 210 -10.19 0.28 -2.30
N ALA A 211 -10.07 -0.85 -1.59
CA ALA A 211 -9.81 -0.88 -0.15
C ALA A 211 -10.72 0.07 0.66
N GLY A 212 -12.02 0.11 0.33
CA GLY A 212 -13.01 0.96 1.00
C GLY A 212 -12.92 2.46 0.67
N ARG A 213 -12.08 2.87 -0.29
CA ARG A 213 -11.88 4.28 -0.65
C ARG A 213 -12.23 4.54 -2.12
N PRO A 214 -12.90 5.67 -2.44
CA PRO A 214 -13.17 6.02 -3.82
C PRO A 214 -11.88 6.44 -4.53
N CYS A 215 -11.69 5.88 -5.71
CA CYS A 215 -10.51 6.10 -6.55
C CYS A 215 -10.93 6.24 -8.02
N LEU A 216 -10.06 6.82 -8.84
CA LEU A 216 -10.24 6.94 -10.28
C LEU A 216 -9.14 6.17 -11.02
N LEU A 217 -9.48 5.57 -12.15
CA LEU A 217 -8.52 5.06 -13.13
C LEU A 217 -8.59 5.94 -14.37
N LEU A 218 -7.42 6.34 -14.86
CA LEU A 218 -7.28 7.22 -16.01
C LEU A 218 -6.45 6.51 -17.09
N PRO A 219 -6.86 6.56 -18.36
CA PRO A 219 -5.99 6.14 -19.45
C PRO A 219 -4.77 7.06 -19.50
N SER A 220 -3.57 6.48 -19.60
CA SER A 220 -2.30 7.20 -19.68
C SER A 220 -1.60 6.82 -20.98
N PRO A 221 -1.99 7.40 -22.13
CA PRO A 221 -1.35 7.08 -23.41
C PRO A 221 0.11 7.55 -23.46
N ASP A 222 0.45 8.59 -22.69
CA ASP A 222 1.80 9.12 -22.53
C ASP A 222 2.28 8.94 -21.07
N PRO A 223 3.47 8.36 -20.82
CA PRO A 223 4.06 8.34 -19.48
C PRO A 223 4.24 9.74 -18.86
N ASP A 224 4.41 10.79 -19.67
CA ASP A 224 4.64 12.17 -19.21
C ASP A 224 3.35 13.02 -19.07
N ALA A 225 2.17 12.37 -19.06
CA ALA A 225 0.86 13.00 -18.91
C ALA A 225 0.63 13.75 -17.57
N ARG A 226 1.67 13.93 -16.75
CA ARG A 226 1.66 14.67 -15.49
C ARG A 226 1.02 16.06 -15.63
N ALA A 227 1.45 16.84 -16.63
CA ALA A 227 1.00 18.23 -16.81
C ALA A 227 -0.52 18.32 -17.03
N ALA A 228 -1.11 17.32 -17.69
CA ALA A 228 -2.56 17.25 -17.92
C ALA A 228 -3.35 17.01 -16.62
N LEU A 229 -2.73 16.36 -15.63
CA LEU A 229 -3.35 16.06 -14.33
C LEU A 229 -3.14 17.16 -13.29
N GLU A 230 -2.12 18.00 -13.43
CA GLU A 230 -1.84 19.06 -12.45
C GLU A 230 -2.95 20.12 -12.38
N VAL A 231 -3.57 20.48 -13.51
CA VAL A 231 -4.64 21.50 -13.55
C VAL A 231 -5.93 20.98 -12.90
N PRO A 232 -6.47 19.80 -13.28
CA PRO A 232 -7.66 19.24 -12.64
C PRO A 232 -7.46 18.91 -11.16
N LEU A 233 -6.24 18.59 -10.73
CA LEU A 233 -5.98 18.24 -9.33
C LEU A 233 -5.60 19.44 -8.44
N ARG A 234 -5.56 20.66 -9.00
CA ARG A 234 -5.19 21.86 -8.25
C ARG A 234 -6.20 22.11 -7.12
N GLY A 235 -5.70 22.31 -5.90
CA GLY A 235 -6.53 22.51 -4.72
C GLY A 235 -7.08 21.22 -4.11
N ARG A 236 -6.87 20.06 -4.75
CA ARG A 236 -7.29 18.74 -4.25
C ARG A 236 -6.09 17.99 -3.68
N PHE A 237 -6.26 17.36 -2.52
CA PHE A 237 -5.23 16.47 -2.01
C PHE A 237 -5.41 15.08 -2.59
N ALA A 238 -4.64 14.81 -3.64
CA ALA A 238 -4.67 13.56 -4.37
C ALA A 238 -3.27 12.95 -4.47
N ALA A 239 -3.20 11.63 -4.56
CA ALA A 239 -2.01 10.94 -5.03
C ALA A 239 -2.29 10.31 -6.39
N VAL A 240 -1.35 10.50 -7.31
CA VAL A 240 -1.38 9.92 -8.65
C VAL A 240 -0.38 8.77 -8.69
N GLY A 241 -0.88 7.59 -9.05
CA GLY A 241 -0.12 6.36 -9.21
C GLY A 241 0.82 6.38 -10.42
N HIS A 242 1.76 5.44 -10.41
CA HIS A 242 2.62 5.17 -11.57
C HIS A 242 1.79 4.66 -12.75
N ALA A 243 2.20 4.98 -13.97
CA ALA A 243 1.57 4.41 -15.16
C ALA A 243 1.93 2.93 -15.28
N VAL A 244 0.93 2.06 -15.39
CA VAL A 244 1.13 0.61 -15.42
C VAL A 244 0.24 -0.03 -16.48
N ALA A 245 0.55 -1.24 -16.92
CA ALA A 245 -0.36 -1.99 -17.79
C ALA A 245 -1.70 -2.25 -17.07
N PRO A 246 -2.83 -2.42 -17.81
CA PRO A 246 -4.16 -2.62 -17.20
C PRO A 246 -4.20 -3.72 -16.13
N ARG A 247 -3.47 -4.82 -16.31
CA ARG A 247 -3.36 -5.93 -15.34
C ARG A 247 -2.69 -5.56 -14.01
N ASP A 248 -1.88 -4.51 -14.00
CA ASP A 248 -1.08 -4.08 -12.85
C ASP A 248 -1.75 -2.88 -12.13
N THR A 249 -2.96 -2.51 -12.54
CA THR A 249 -3.70 -1.34 -12.04
C THR A 249 -3.87 -1.35 -10.52
N ALA A 250 -4.09 -2.53 -9.92
CA ALA A 250 -4.14 -2.71 -8.47
C ALA A 250 -2.86 -2.20 -7.77
N SER A 251 -1.67 -2.44 -8.36
CA SER A 251 -0.40 -1.95 -7.83
C SER A 251 -0.31 -0.41 -7.87
N SER A 252 -0.74 0.20 -8.98
CA SER A 252 -0.78 1.67 -9.12
C SER A 252 -1.68 2.32 -8.06
N LEU A 253 -2.84 1.72 -7.76
CA LEU A 253 -3.72 2.13 -6.65
C LEU A 253 -3.07 1.95 -5.28
N ARG A 254 -2.47 0.78 -5.00
CA ARG A 254 -1.78 0.50 -3.72
C ARG A 254 -0.70 1.53 -3.46
N TRP A 255 0.13 1.86 -4.46
CA TRP A 255 1.17 2.88 -4.32
C TRP A 255 0.62 4.28 -4.12
N ALA A 256 -0.43 4.68 -4.86
CA ALA A 256 -1.07 5.98 -4.68
C ALA A 256 -1.68 6.13 -3.29
N LEU A 257 -2.43 5.12 -2.82
CA LEU A 257 -2.99 5.12 -1.47
C LEU A 257 -1.91 5.14 -0.40
N ARG A 258 -0.84 4.35 -0.58
CA ARG A 258 0.31 4.36 0.33
C ARG A 258 0.94 5.74 0.38
N LEU A 259 1.15 6.39 -0.76
CA LEU A 259 1.70 7.75 -0.82
C LEU A 259 0.80 8.76 -0.09
N LEU A 260 -0.53 8.65 -0.23
CA LEU A 260 -1.45 9.48 0.56
C LEU A 260 -1.28 9.28 2.07
N THR A 261 -1.09 8.04 2.54
CA THR A 261 -0.89 7.78 3.98
C THR A 261 0.44 8.34 4.51
N LEU A 262 1.47 8.38 3.66
CA LEU A 262 2.79 8.91 4.01
C LEU A 262 2.86 10.43 3.89
N THR A 263 1.94 11.04 3.13
CA THR A 263 1.93 12.48 2.88
C THR A 263 0.90 13.15 3.78
N PRO A 264 1.31 14.10 4.65
CA PRO A 264 0.35 14.79 5.50
C PRO A 264 -0.56 15.69 4.67
N HIS A 265 -1.86 15.60 4.91
CA HIS A 265 -2.82 16.54 4.35
C HIS A 265 -2.55 17.94 4.94
N ARG A 266 -2.15 18.88 4.08
CA ARG A 266 -2.06 20.30 4.41
C ARG A 266 -3.20 20.99 3.68
N GLY A 267 -4.32 21.23 4.38
CA GLY A 267 -5.44 21.97 3.78
C GLY A 267 -5.01 23.37 3.30
N GLY A 268 -5.67 23.85 2.26
CA GLY A 268 -5.44 25.18 1.66
C GLY A 268 -5.44 25.15 0.13
N LEU A 269 -5.49 26.32 -0.49
CA LEU A 269 -5.51 26.47 -1.96
C LEU A 269 -4.18 26.05 -2.63
N ASP A 270 -3.10 25.96 -1.87
CA ASP A 270 -1.80 25.45 -2.32
C ASP A 270 -1.68 23.92 -2.23
N THR A 271 -2.78 23.22 -1.91
CA THR A 271 -2.81 21.75 -1.94
C THR A 271 -2.55 21.28 -3.38
N ARG A 272 -1.52 20.46 -3.54
CA ARG A 272 -1.15 19.87 -4.83
C ARG A 272 -1.26 18.36 -4.77
N ALA A 273 -1.52 17.77 -5.93
CA ALA A 273 -1.33 16.35 -6.11
C ALA A 273 0.13 15.96 -5.88
N VAL A 274 0.32 14.78 -5.30
CA VAL A 274 1.61 14.12 -5.18
C VAL A 274 1.66 12.96 -6.16
N PHE A 275 2.80 12.75 -6.80
CA PHE A 275 2.97 11.73 -7.83
C PHE A 275 3.86 10.62 -7.28
N VAL A 276 3.44 9.36 -7.45
CA VAL A 276 4.22 8.18 -7.06
C VAL A 276 5.61 8.18 -7.71
N ASP A 277 5.71 8.69 -8.93
CA ASP A 277 6.94 8.82 -9.71
C ASP A 277 8.03 9.64 -8.98
N ASP A 278 7.63 10.63 -8.18
CA ASP A 278 8.54 11.47 -7.39
C ASP A 278 8.99 10.80 -6.07
N HIS A 279 8.38 9.67 -5.72
CA HIS A 279 8.46 9.07 -4.39
C HIS A 279 8.74 7.56 -4.41
N LEU A 280 9.16 7.00 -5.55
CA LEU A 280 9.40 5.55 -5.73
C LEU A 280 10.34 4.96 -4.66
N SER A 281 11.48 5.60 -4.39
CA SER A 281 12.43 5.12 -3.36
C SER A 281 11.84 5.16 -1.96
N THR A 282 11.01 6.17 -1.65
CA THR A 282 10.34 6.28 -0.36
C THR A 282 9.30 5.17 -0.19
N LEU A 283 8.51 4.92 -1.23
CA LEU A 283 7.50 3.87 -1.24
C LEU A 283 8.14 2.49 -1.12
N LEU A 284 9.22 2.23 -1.85
CA LEU A 284 9.96 0.98 -1.76
C LEU A 284 10.53 0.75 -0.35
N LEU A 285 11.20 1.75 0.23
CA LEU A 285 11.82 1.65 1.56
C LEU A 285 10.82 1.55 2.71
N LEU A 286 9.58 2.02 2.50
CA LEU A 286 8.50 2.00 3.49
C LEU A 286 7.35 1.07 3.07
N GLN A 287 7.55 0.16 2.13
CA GLN A 287 6.52 -0.79 1.74
C GLN A 287 6.14 -1.70 2.91
N ASP A 288 7.16 -2.16 3.65
CA ASP A 288 7.03 -2.93 4.89
C ASP A 288 7.77 -2.17 6.01
N GLU A 289 7.02 -1.36 6.78
CA GLU A 289 7.57 -0.60 7.90
C GLU A 289 8.19 -1.48 9.00
N PRO A 290 7.54 -2.58 9.46
CA PRO A 290 8.15 -3.53 10.39
C PRO A 290 9.51 -4.07 9.92
N LEU A 291 9.63 -4.46 8.65
CA LEU A 291 10.90 -4.96 8.08
C LEU A 291 11.95 -3.84 8.00
N ALA A 292 11.55 -2.65 7.57
CA ALA A 292 12.44 -1.48 7.54
C ALA A 292 12.95 -1.11 8.95
N HIS A 293 12.09 -1.24 9.96
CA HIS A 293 12.47 -1.06 11.37
C HIS A 293 13.44 -2.15 11.84
N ALA A 294 13.21 -3.41 11.50
CA ALA A 294 14.10 -4.52 11.85
C ALA A 294 15.49 -4.35 11.20
N LEU A 295 15.54 -3.92 9.93
CA LEU A 295 16.80 -3.61 9.23
C LEU A 295 17.55 -2.48 9.94
N ALA A 296 16.84 -1.39 10.30
CA ALA A 296 17.42 -0.28 11.03
C ALA A 296 17.94 -0.70 12.41
N ALA A 297 17.16 -1.48 13.16
CA ALA A 297 17.56 -1.97 14.49
C ALA A 297 18.80 -2.87 14.43
N ARG A 298 18.89 -3.75 13.42
CA ARG A 298 20.06 -4.62 13.19
C ARG A 298 21.32 -3.80 12.99
N TRP A 299 21.28 -2.86 12.05
CA TRP A 299 22.46 -2.12 11.64
C TRP A 299 22.85 -1.01 12.60
N LEU A 300 21.89 -0.39 13.27
CA LEU A 300 22.13 0.79 14.10
C LEU A 300 22.34 0.43 15.58
N LYS A 301 22.37 -0.87 15.90
CA LYS A 301 22.71 -1.41 17.22
C LYS A 301 24.01 -0.84 17.82
N PRO A 302 25.11 -0.62 17.07
CA PRO A 302 26.33 -0.02 17.64
C PRO A 302 26.16 1.40 18.17
N LEU A 303 25.05 2.08 17.83
CA LEU A 303 24.72 3.42 18.32
C LEU A 303 23.77 3.39 19.53
N ALA A 304 23.31 2.22 19.98
CA ALA A 304 22.29 2.08 21.01
C ALA A 304 22.75 2.57 22.40
N ASP A 305 24.04 2.44 22.71
CA ASP A 305 24.61 2.86 24.00
C ASP A 305 24.91 4.37 24.07
N LEU A 306 24.71 5.10 22.97
CA LEU A 306 24.93 6.54 22.92
C LEU A 306 23.69 7.30 23.37
N THR A 307 23.90 8.52 23.87
CA THR A 307 22.77 9.42 24.13
C THR A 307 21.98 9.70 22.83
N PRO A 308 20.66 9.95 22.89
CA PRO A 308 19.85 10.18 21.69
C PRO A 308 20.41 11.28 20.77
N ARG A 309 20.90 12.38 21.36
CA ARG A 309 21.53 13.49 20.61
C ARG A 309 22.84 13.10 19.92
N GLN A 310 23.66 12.27 20.56
CA GLN A 310 24.91 11.80 19.97
C GLN A 310 24.63 10.81 18.84
N SER A 311 23.70 9.88 19.07
CA SER A 311 23.27 8.90 18.07
C SER A 311 22.73 9.61 16.82
N GLU A 312 21.73 10.48 16.96
CA GLU A 312 21.16 11.26 15.84
C GLU A 312 22.22 12.03 15.05
N ARG A 313 23.16 12.68 15.75
CA ARG A 313 24.24 13.43 15.11
C ARG A 313 25.18 12.55 14.29
N LEU A 314 25.51 11.36 14.79
CA LEU A 314 26.36 10.40 14.08
C LEU A 314 25.63 9.78 12.89
N GLU A 315 24.35 9.44 13.05
CA GLU A 315 23.50 8.93 11.96
C GLU A 315 23.39 9.90 10.80
N VAL A 316 23.10 11.17 11.10
CA VAL A 316 23.01 12.25 10.11
C VAL A 316 24.35 12.41 9.40
N THR A 317 25.46 12.27 10.12
CA THR A 317 26.79 12.35 9.53
C THR A 317 27.10 11.15 8.64
N LEU A 318 26.76 9.94 9.10
CA LEU A 318 26.97 8.70 8.35
C LEU A 318 26.14 8.68 7.06
N LEU A 319 24.87 9.07 7.14
CA LEU A 319 23.99 9.14 5.95
C LEU A 319 24.55 10.13 4.93
N ALA A 320 24.90 11.35 5.34
CA ALA A 320 25.47 12.35 4.43
C ALA A 320 26.81 11.90 3.81
N TRP A 321 27.61 11.13 4.56
CA TRP A 321 28.86 10.56 4.06
C TRP A 321 28.64 9.44 3.05
N LEU A 322 27.65 8.57 3.28
CA LEU A 322 27.25 7.50 2.34
C LEU A 322 26.67 8.10 1.05
N GLU A 323 25.81 9.12 1.15
CA GLU A 323 25.21 9.80 -0.01
C GLU A 323 26.21 10.64 -0.81
N GLY A 324 27.13 11.33 -0.12
CA GLY A 324 28.07 12.26 -0.74
C GLY A 324 29.39 11.63 -1.21
N GLY A 325 29.65 10.36 -0.86
CA GLY A 325 30.89 9.67 -1.24
C GLY A 325 32.14 10.16 -0.52
N GLY A 326 32.01 10.96 0.55
CA GLY A 326 33.18 11.56 1.20
C GLY A 326 32.89 12.56 2.30
N ALA A 327 33.96 12.91 3.02
CA ALA A 327 33.91 13.91 4.09
C ALA A 327 33.69 15.35 3.59
N PRO A 328 34.28 15.81 2.45
CA PRO A 328 34.02 17.13 1.90
C PRO A 328 32.54 17.35 1.52
N GLU A 329 31.93 16.36 0.86
CA GLU A 329 30.56 16.40 0.36
C GLU A 329 29.57 16.36 1.53
N ALA A 330 29.81 15.47 2.50
CA ALA A 330 29.04 15.44 3.74
C ALA A 330 29.17 16.75 4.54
N ALA A 331 30.34 17.37 4.57
CA ALA A 331 30.55 18.65 5.26
C ALA A 331 29.73 19.78 4.62
N LYS A 332 29.70 19.82 3.28
CA LYS A 332 28.84 20.75 2.52
C LYS A 332 27.37 20.49 2.80
N ALA A 333 26.92 19.23 2.73
CA ALA A 333 25.53 18.85 2.97
C ALA A 333 25.06 19.20 4.40
N LEU A 334 25.95 19.08 5.38
CA LEU A 334 25.65 19.34 6.80
C LEU A 334 25.97 20.76 7.24
N SER A 335 26.53 21.61 6.38
CA SER A 335 27.01 22.96 6.72
C SER A 335 27.94 22.98 7.94
N VAL A 336 28.91 22.05 7.98
CA VAL A 336 29.93 21.96 9.03
C VAL A 336 31.33 21.93 8.43
N HIS A 337 32.35 22.15 9.25
CA HIS A 337 33.74 22.03 8.80
C HIS A 337 34.11 20.57 8.44
N PRO A 338 34.85 20.29 7.35
CA PRO A 338 35.25 18.93 6.97
C PRO A 338 35.96 18.14 8.08
N GLN A 339 36.73 18.81 8.93
CA GLN A 339 37.40 18.16 10.07
C GLN A 339 36.41 17.60 11.10
N THR A 340 35.25 18.24 11.27
CA THR A 340 34.17 17.76 12.14
C THR A 340 33.58 16.45 11.59
N VAL A 341 33.41 16.34 10.28
CA VAL A 341 32.97 15.10 9.63
C VAL A 341 34.01 14.01 9.80
N ARG A 342 35.30 14.27 9.53
CA ARG A 342 36.39 13.29 9.73
C ARG A 342 36.48 12.81 11.17
N TYR A 343 36.27 13.71 12.14
CA TYR A 343 36.22 13.32 13.56
C TYR A 343 35.06 12.36 13.85
N ARG A 344 33.85 12.70 13.38
CA ARG A 344 32.66 11.84 13.58
C ARG A 344 32.77 10.51 12.83
N MET A 345 33.36 10.50 11.62
CA MET A 345 33.62 9.27 10.87
C MET A 345 34.61 8.36 11.59
N ARG A 346 35.68 8.91 12.20
CA ARG A 346 36.58 8.12 13.06
C ARG A 346 35.85 7.52 14.28
N GLN A 347 34.86 8.23 14.84
CA GLN A 347 34.03 7.68 15.91
C GLN A 347 33.13 6.55 15.39
N LEU A 348 32.52 6.72 14.21
CA LEU A 348 31.71 5.70 13.56
C LEU A 348 32.54 4.45 13.21
N GLU A 349 33.75 4.61 12.67
CA GLU A 349 34.67 3.50 12.38
C GLU A 349 35.06 2.71 13.63
N LYS A 350 35.18 3.37 14.79
CA LYS A 350 35.40 2.66 16.07
C LYS A 350 34.20 1.84 16.52
N LEU A 351 32.98 2.31 16.24
CA LEU A 351 31.74 1.64 16.66
C LEU A 351 31.34 0.50 15.71
N PHE A 352 31.46 0.73 14.40
CA PHE A 352 31.05 -0.22 13.36
C PHE A 352 32.18 -1.13 12.89
N GLY A 353 33.43 -0.80 13.22
CA GLY A 353 34.60 -1.58 12.85
C GLY A 353 34.83 -1.66 11.33
N PRO A 354 35.38 -2.77 10.82
CA PRO A 354 35.73 -2.91 9.40
C PRO A 354 34.50 -2.96 8.47
N GLY A 355 33.29 -3.17 9.00
CA GLY A 355 32.06 -3.25 8.21
C GLY A 355 31.78 -2.00 7.37
N LEU A 356 32.22 -0.81 7.81
CA LEU A 356 32.11 0.42 7.02
C LEU A 356 33.00 0.44 5.77
N ARG A 357 33.82 -0.57 5.51
CA ARG A 357 34.60 -0.71 4.27
C ARG A 357 33.94 -1.62 3.24
N ASP A 358 33.01 -2.47 3.67
CA ASP A 358 32.30 -3.40 2.80
C ASP A 358 31.17 -2.68 2.02
N PRO A 359 31.17 -2.72 0.67
CA PRO A 359 30.14 -2.07 -0.14
C PRO A 359 28.72 -2.54 0.17
N ARG A 360 28.54 -3.84 0.45
CA ARG A 360 27.22 -4.40 0.78
C ARG A 360 26.71 -3.84 2.11
N THR A 361 27.55 -3.84 3.13
CA THR A 361 27.24 -3.24 4.45
C THR A 361 26.91 -1.75 4.33
N ARG A 362 27.66 -1.00 3.51
CA ARG A 362 27.36 0.43 3.26
C ARG A 362 25.98 0.63 2.65
N PHE A 363 25.61 -0.17 1.66
CA PHE A 363 24.29 -0.10 1.03
C PHE A 363 23.17 -0.40 2.04
N GLU A 364 23.30 -1.47 2.83
CA GLU A 364 22.28 -1.80 3.83
C GLU A 364 22.20 -0.75 4.96
N LEU A 365 23.33 -0.17 5.38
CA LEU A 365 23.36 0.95 6.32
C LEU A 365 22.68 2.20 5.76
N GLU A 366 22.90 2.51 4.48
CA GLU A 366 22.26 3.64 3.81
C GLU A 366 20.74 3.43 3.76
N MET A 367 20.27 2.24 3.36
CA MET A 367 18.85 1.90 3.40
C MET A 367 18.27 2.04 4.81
N ALA A 368 18.94 1.47 5.82
CA ALA A 368 18.53 1.55 7.22
C ALA A 368 18.38 3.00 7.71
N LEU A 369 19.37 3.85 7.41
CA LEU A 369 19.37 5.26 7.79
C LEU A 369 18.29 6.06 7.05
N ARG A 370 18.12 5.83 5.74
CA ARG A 370 17.07 6.47 4.94
C ARG A 370 15.69 6.08 5.45
N SER A 371 15.42 4.78 5.65
CA SER A 371 14.15 4.30 6.20
C SER A 371 13.88 4.88 7.58
N ARG A 372 14.87 4.89 8.50
CA ARG A 372 14.68 5.48 9.83
C ARG A 372 14.37 6.97 9.77
N ARG A 373 15.06 7.73 8.91
CA ARG A 373 14.80 9.16 8.68
C ARG A 373 13.38 9.40 8.14
N LEU A 374 12.96 8.60 7.16
CA LEU A 374 11.62 8.69 6.56
C LEU A 374 10.53 8.37 7.59
N MET A 375 10.66 7.27 8.34
CA MET A 375 9.71 6.94 9.42
C MET A 375 9.62 8.04 10.48
N ALA A 376 10.76 8.62 10.89
CA ALA A 376 10.77 9.74 11.83
C ALA A 376 10.10 10.99 11.25
N GLN A 377 10.26 11.24 9.95
CA GLN A 377 9.57 12.33 9.25
C GLN A 377 8.05 12.12 9.23
N VAL A 378 7.58 10.94 8.84
CA VAL A 378 6.15 10.60 8.81
C VAL A 378 5.51 10.76 10.20
N ARG A 379 6.15 10.22 11.25
CA ARG A 379 5.68 10.38 12.65
C ARG A 379 5.60 11.85 13.08
N ARG A 380 6.63 12.65 12.78
CA ARG A 380 6.64 14.10 13.09
C ARG A 380 5.58 14.86 12.30
N GLN A 381 5.28 14.44 11.08
CA GLN A 381 4.25 15.07 10.26
C GLN A 381 2.85 14.76 10.80
N ASN A 382 2.56 13.49 11.11
CA ASN A 382 1.26 13.06 11.63
C ASN A 382 0.93 13.69 12.99
N SER A 383 1.91 13.77 13.90
CA SER A 383 1.75 14.47 15.18
C SER A 383 1.44 15.97 15.05
N ARG A 384 1.94 16.64 14.00
CA ARG A 384 1.62 18.06 13.74
C ARG A 384 0.23 18.26 13.19
N THR A 385 -0.25 17.36 12.34
CA THR A 385 -1.61 17.40 11.78
C THR A 385 -2.64 17.12 12.88
N GLY A 386 -2.43 16.09 13.70
CA GLY A 386 -3.31 15.80 14.84
C GLY A 386 -3.44 16.99 15.81
N ARG A 387 -2.33 17.67 16.11
CA ARG A 387 -2.34 18.88 16.97
C ARG A 387 -3.05 20.08 16.33
N ARG A 388 -3.03 20.20 15.00
CA ARG A 388 -3.75 21.26 14.28
C ARG A 388 -5.25 21.00 14.24
N ASN A 389 -5.66 19.77 13.91
CA ASN A 389 -7.07 19.41 13.91
C ASN A 389 -7.65 19.53 15.32
N GLY A 390 -6.92 19.09 16.35
CA GLY A 390 -7.34 19.31 17.75
C GLY A 390 -7.49 20.79 18.10
N ARG A 391 -6.63 21.68 17.57
CA ARG A 391 -6.76 23.14 17.77
C ARG A 391 -7.94 23.76 17.02
N VAL A 392 -8.23 23.30 15.80
CA VAL A 392 -9.39 23.76 15.02
C VAL A 392 -10.69 23.32 15.69
N VAL A 393 -10.77 22.05 16.12
CA VAL A 393 -11.91 21.55 16.90
C VAL A 393 -12.10 22.35 18.19
N THR A 394 -11.02 22.73 18.90
CA THR A 394 -11.15 23.59 20.09
C THR A 394 -11.46 25.06 19.78
N ALA A 395 -11.21 25.54 18.56
CA ALA A 395 -11.50 26.92 18.17
C ALA A 395 -12.97 27.08 17.71
N ASP A 396 -13.58 26.01 17.21
CA ASP A 396 -15.00 25.99 16.83
C ASP A 396 -15.94 25.78 18.04
N PHE A 397 -15.40 25.38 19.20
CA PHE A 397 -16.09 25.45 20.48
C PHE A 397 -15.86 26.81 21.16
N THR A 398 -16.67 27.81 20.80
CA THR A 398 -16.89 28.95 21.70
C THR A 398 -17.94 28.52 22.73
N PRO A 399 -17.60 28.34 24.02
CA PRO A 399 -18.62 28.01 25.00
C PRO A 399 -19.59 29.19 25.08
N LEU A 400 -20.84 28.94 24.71
CA LEU A 400 -21.94 29.87 24.95
C LEU A 400 -21.96 30.16 26.45
N VAL A 401 -21.59 31.39 26.79
CA VAL A 401 -21.64 31.93 28.15
C VAL A 401 -23.07 31.83 28.65
N VAL A 402 -23.34 30.85 29.52
CA VAL A 402 -24.57 30.78 30.29
C VAL A 402 -24.53 31.86 31.36
N GLY A 403 -25.40 32.85 31.18
CA GLY A 403 -26.15 33.58 32.20
C GLY A 403 -25.49 33.87 33.54
N ARG A 404 -25.22 35.17 33.76
CA ARG A 404 -25.17 35.80 35.09
C ARG A 404 -26.23 35.20 36.02
N MET A 405 -25.82 34.69 37.18
CA MET A 405 -26.70 34.59 38.33
C MET A 405 -26.00 35.10 39.59
N ALA A 406 -26.82 35.74 40.41
CA ALA A 406 -26.49 36.83 41.31
C ALA A 406 -25.63 36.44 42.51
N ARG A 407 -24.81 37.40 42.96
CA ARG A 407 -24.31 37.44 44.34
C ARG A 407 -25.51 37.63 45.28
N VAL A 408 -25.68 36.70 46.22
CA VAL A 408 -26.45 36.94 47.44
C VAL A 408 -25.50 36.74 48.62
N ASN A 409 -25.42 37.77 49.45
CA ASN A 409 -24.63 37.84 50.68
C ASN A 409 -25.23 36.97 51.80
N GLY A 410 -24.37 36.50 52.70
CA GLY A 410 -24.68 36.31 54.12
C GLY A 410 -24.86 34.87 54.57
N LEU A 411 -23.86 34.28 55.23
CA LEU A 411 -23.68 34.26 56.70
C LEU A 411 -22.30 33.69 57.06
#